data_AF-A0A943RLP1-F1
#
_entry.id   AF-A0A943RLP1-F1
#
_cell.length_a   1.000
_cell.length_b   1.000
_cell.length_c   1.000
_cell.angle_alpha   90.00
_cell.angle_beta   90.00
_cell.angle_gamma   90.00
#
_symmetry.space_group_name_H-M   'P 1'
#
loop_
_entity.id
_entity.type
_entity.pdbx_description
1 polymer ?
#
loop_
_entity_poly.entity_id
_entity_poly.type
_entity_poly.pdbx_seq_one_letter_code
_entity_poly.pdbx_strand_id
1 'polypeptide(L)' 'MEKKKPVSEAQKRAHKKYMSDFVEVKVRMTPERRSVVQAHAEAMGESATAFINRAIDETMARDSGTKVVFQDGTVI' A
#
# COMPACT_ATOMS: atom_id res chain seq x y z
N MET A 1 18.55 30.44 5.07
CA MET A 1 18.34 28.98 5.27
C MET A 1 17.29 28.82 6.35
N GLU A 2 16.08 28.40 5.98
CA GLU A 2 14.95 28.26 6.90
C GLU A 2 15.21 27.11 7.88
N LYS A 3 15.20 27.40 9.19
CA LYS A 3 15.39 26.39 10.24
C LYS A 3 14.12 25.54 10.36
N LYS A 4 14.15 24.29 9.88
CA LYS A 4 13.08 23.30 10.13
C LYS A 4 12.86 23.16 11.64
N LYS A 5 11.64 23.45 12.11
CA LYS A 5 11.26 23.26 13.51
C LYS A 5 11.51 21.79 13.92
N PRO A 6 12.10 21.53 15.10
CA PRO A 6 12.33 20.17 15.56
C PRO A 6 10.99 19.45 15.75
N VAL A 7 10.93 18.20 15.26
CA VAL A 7 9.75 17.33 15.41
C VAL A 7 9.51 17.06 16.90
N SER A 8 8.30 17.35 17.36
CA SER A 8 7.90 17.15 18.76
C SER A 8 7.87 15.66 19.14
N GLU A 9 7.99 15.36 20.44
CA GLU A 9 7.88 13.99 20.95
C GLU A 9 6.50 13.37 20.63
N ALA A 10 5.44 14.18 20.62
CA ALA A 10 4.10 13.74 20.21
C ALA A 10 4.09 13.29 18.74
N GLN A 11 4.72 14.04 17.84
CA GLN A 11 4.83 13.68 16.43
C GLN A 11 5.66 12.40 16.22
N LYS A 12 6.76 12.22 16.97
CA LYS A 12 7.58 10.99 16.92
C LYS A 12 6.77 9.76 17.36
N ARG A 13 5.99 9.87 18.45
CA ARG A 13 5.14 8.78 18.95
C ARG A 13 4.03 8.42 17.96
N ALA A 14 3.36 9.43 17.37
CA ALA A 14 2.33 9.21 16.36
C ALA A 14 2.90 8.52 15.12
N HIS A 15 4.06 8.96 14.64
CA HIS A 15 4.72 8.33 13.50
C HIS A 15 5.15 6.90 13.81
N LYS A 16 5.73 6.64 14.98
CA LYS A 16 6.12 5.28 15.40
C LYS A 16 4.92 4.34 15.49
N LYS A 17 3.79 4.80 16.04
CA LYS A 17 2.55 4.02 16.11
C LYS A 17 2.01 3.72 14.71
N TYR A 18 1.95 4.71 13.83
CA TYR A 18 1.52 4.47 12.46
C TYR A 18 2.42 3.44 11.77
N MET A 19 3.75 3.56 11.89
CA MET A 19 4.69 2.61 11.31
C MET A 19 4.64 1.19 11.93
N SER A 20 4.18 1.02 13.17
CA SER A 20 4.08 -0.32 13.78
C SER A 20 2.97 -1.18 13.17
N ASP A 21 2.01 -0.55 12.51
CA ASP A 21 0.82 -1.22 11.98
C ASP A 21 1.04 -1.69 10.52
N PHE A 22 2.15 -1.33 9.89
CA PHE A 22 2.44 -1.65 8.49
C PHE A 22 3.79 -2.33 8.28
N VAL A 23 3.85 -3.22 7.29
CA VAL A 23 5.09 -3.83 6.79
C VAL A 23 5.36 -3.30 5.39
N GLU A 24 6.60 -2.85 5.12
CA GLU A 24 7.01 -2.41 3.79
C GLU A 24 7.42 -3.60 2.91
N VAL A 25 6.76 -3.74 1.75
CA VAL A 25 7.11 -4.75 0.75
C VAL A 25 7.81 -4.08 -0.44
N LYS A 26 9.04 -4.51 -0.75
CA LYS A 26 9.81 -3.99 -1.89
C LYS A 26 9.60 -4.86 -3.12
N VAL A 27 8.89 -4.32 -4.12
CA VAL A 27 8.70 -4.97 -5.42
C VAL A 27 9.69 -4.40 -6.43
N ARG A 28 10.45 -5.28 -7.09
CA ARG A 28 11.32 -4.89 -8.21
C ARG A 28 10.57 -5.05 -9.52
N MET A 29 10.60 -4.00 -10.34
CA MET A 29 10.02 -3.99 -11.69
C MET A 29 10.83 -3.05 -12.58
N THR A 30 10.75 -3.23 -13.90
CA THR A 30 11.38 -2.31 -14.84
C THR A 30 10.64 -0.96 -14.88
N PRO A 31 11.29 0.14 -15.32
CA PRO A 31 10.65 1.45 -15.44
C PRO A 31 9.41 1.43 -16.35
N GLU A 32 9.45 0.66 -17.43
CA GLU A 32 8.36 0.53 -18.40
C GLU A 32 7.16 -0.15 -17.73
N ARG A 33 7.40 -1.24 -16.99
CA ARG A 33 6.34 -1.94 -16.26
C ARG A 33 5.73 -1.05 -15.17
N ARG A 34 6.55 -0.28 -14.45
CA ARG A 34 6.06 0.67 -13.45
C ARG A 34 5.14 1.71 -14.09
N SER A 35 5.50 2.22 -15.26
CA SER A 35 4.71 3.22 -15.99
C SER A 35 3.37 2.66 -16.44
N VAL A 36 3.34 1.42 -16.93
CA VAL A 36 2.09 0.73 -17.30
C VAL A 36 1.18 0.50 -16.09
N VAL A 37 1.75 0.05 -14.95
CA VAL A 37 1.00 -0.15 -13.71
C VAL A 37 0.38 1.16 -13.23
N GLN A 38 1.14 2.25 -13.28
CA GLN A 38 0.66 3.55 -12.85
C GLN A 38 -0.46 4.09 -13.74
N ALA A 39 -0.30 4.02 -15.07
CA ALA A 39 -1.34 4.44 -16.01
C ALA A 39 -2.62 3.62 -15.85
N HIS A 40 -2.50 2.31 -15.59
CA HIS A 40 -3.67 1.46 -15.33
C HIS A 40 -4.39 1.88 -14.04
N ALA A 41 -3.66 2.07 -12.95
CA ALA A 41 -4.25 2.52 -11.69
C ALA A 41 -4.96 3.87 -11.84
N GLU A 42 -4.35 4.83 -12.55
CA GLU A 42 -4.93 6.13 -12.85
C GLU A 42 -6.22 6.01 -13.66
N ALA A 43 -6.26 5.14 -14.67
CA ALA A 43 -7.46 4.88 -15.46
C ALA A 43 -8.60 4.25 -14.62
N MET A 44 -8.25 3.51 -13.57
CA MET A 44 -9.19 2.94 -12.60
C MET A 44 -9.56 3.92 -11.47
N GLY A 45 -8.98 5.12 -11.46
CA GLY A 45 -9.25 6.15 -10.44
C GLY A 45 -8.58 5.86 -9.07
N GLU A 46 -7.55 5.03 -9.03
CA GLU A 46 -6.86 4.65 -7.80
C GLU A 46 -5.34 4.89 -7.86
N SER A 47 -4.68 4.84 -6.71
CA SER A 47 -3.21 4.93 -6.66
C SER A 47 -2.55 3.62 -7.09
N ALA A 48 -1.33 3.68 -7.63
CA ALA A 48 -0.57 2.48 -7.97
C ALA A 48 -0.40 1.50 -6.80
N THR A 49 -0.24 2.01 -5.57
CA THR A 49 -0.16 1.17 -4.36
C THR A 49 -1.49 0.48 -4.06
N ALA A 50 -2.62 1.22 -4.12
CA ALA A 50 -3.95 0.65 -3.93
C ALA A 50 -4.23 -0.44 -4.98
N PHE A 51 -3.91 -0.17 -6.23
CA PHE A 51 -4.01 -1.14 -7.32
C PHE A 51 -3.19 -2.40 -7.06
N ILE A 52 -1.94 -2.28 -6.59
CA ILE A 52 -1.08 -3.43 -6.29
C ILE A 52 -1.68 -4.31 -5.20
N ASN A 53 -2.18 -3.71 -4.10
CA ASN A 53 -2.84 -4.47 -3.03
C ASN A 53 -4.10 -5.17 -3.53
N ARG A 54 -4.97 -4.44 -4.25
CA ARG A 54 -6.18 -5.01 -4.86
C ARG A 54 -5.86 -6.17 -5.80
N ALA A 55 -4.82 -6.03 -6.63
CA ALA A 55 -4.41 -7.09 -7.55
C ALA A 55 -3.89 -8.34 -6.83
N ILE A 56 -3.18 -8.19 -5.70
CA ILE A 56 -2.76 -9.31 -4.85
C ILE A 56 -4.00 -10.01 -4.30
N ASP A 57 -4.93 -9.25 -3.73
CA ASP A 57 -6.14 -9.78 -3.10
C ASP A 57 -7.04 -10.52 -4.09
N GLU A 58 -7.33 -9.91 -5.24
CA GLU A 58 -8.12 -10.52 -6.31
C GLU A 58 -7.48 -11.80 -6.83
N THR A 59 -6.14 -11.85 -6.88
CA THR A 59 -5.42 -13.05 -7.32
C THR A 59 -5.49 -14.16 -6.29
N MET A 60 -5.27 -13.85 -5.01
CA MET A 60 -5.42 -14.81 -3.93
C MET A 60 -6.85 -15.37 -3.83
N ALA A 61 -7.87 -14.52 -4.00
CA ALA A 61 -9.27 -14.95 -4.00
C ALA A 61 -9.59 -15.88 -5.19
N ARG A 62 -9.04 -15.56 -6.38
CA ARG A 62 -9.20 -16.39 -7.59
C ARG A 62 -8.54 -17.75 -7.42
N ASP A 63 -7.34 -17.80 -6.84
CA ASP A 63 -6.55 -19.02 -6.67
C ASP A 63 -7.13 -19.94 -5.59
N SER A 64 -7.71 -19.38 -4.52
CA SER A 64 -8.25 -20.15 -3.38
C SER A 64 -9.69 -20.60 -3.56
N GLY A 65 -10.39 -20.18 -4.63
CA GLY A 65 -11.81 -20.47 -4.86
C GLY A 65 -12.74 -19.96 -3.74
N THR A 66 -12.22 -19.19 -2.79
CA THR A 66 -12.89 -18.74 -1.56
C THR A 66 -12.47 -17.31 -1.26
N LYS A 67 -13.39 -16.50 -0.73
CA LYS A 67 -13.12 -15.11 -0.34
C LYS A 67 -12.00 -15.02 0.70
N VAL A 68 -11.07 -14.10 0.50
CA VAL A 68 -9.98 -13.86 1.46
C VAL A 68 -10.57 -13.06 2.62
N VAL A 69 -10.45 -13.62 3.82
CA VAL A 69 -10.86 -12.97 5.07
C VAL A 69 -9.59 -12.47 5.75
N PHE A 70 -9.45 -11.15 5.87
CA PHE A 70 -8.37 -10.57 6.66
C PHE A 70 -8.63 -10.77 8.16
N GLN A 71 -7.57 -10.72 8.96
CA GLN A 71 -7.64 -10.91 10.42
C GLN A 71 -8.53 -9.88 11.13
N ASP A 72 -8.83 -8.75 10.47
CA ASP A 72 -9.74 -7.71 10.95
C ASP A 72 -11.22 -7.98 10.60
N GLY A 73 -11.52 -9.11 9.96
CA GLY A 73 -12.87 -9.51 9.56
C GLY A 73 -13.34 -8.91 8.23
N THR A 74 -12.49 -8.16 7.53
CA THR A 74 -12.80 -7.68 6.18
C THR A 74 -12.84 -8.85 5.21
N VAL A 75 -13.96 -9.00 4.50
CA VAL A 75 -14.16 -10.03 3.47
C VAL A 75 -14.25 -9.35 2.11
N ILE A 76 -13.38 -9.74 1.18
CA ILE A 76 -13.44 -9.37 -0.24
C ILE A 76 -13.74 -10.60 -1.10
#